data_AF-A0A496V0M0-F1
#
_entry.id   AF-A0A496V0M0-F1
#
_cell.length_a   1.000
_cell.length_b   1.000
_cell.length_c   1.000
_cell.angle_alpha   90.00
_cell.angle_beta   90.00
_cell.angle_gamma   90.00
#
_symmetry.space_group_name_H-M   'P 1'
#
loop_
_entity.id
_entity.type
_entity.pdbx_description
1 polymer ?
#
loop_
_entity_poly.entity_id
_entity_poly.type
_entity_poly.pdbx_seq_one_letter_code
_entity_poly.pdbx_strand_id
1 'polypeptide(L)'
;MNNTEQIKKSLKKRYRQEKRFRLLSLLAVLTGFACLFILLVDMIIKASPAFIQTEVKLDIYFSPEKLNISANFDLEALQNANFRGLIKQSLHQLFPTVRKRSDKRALMRLISVDAEYRLRDKLQAEPQLLGETVPIWLLVDDDVDTYLKSDKQFGRVSQEQIAWITELEQQDRFQQRFNYWFFQTGDSREPELAGILGAVMGS
;
A
#
# COMPACT_ATOMS: atom_id res chain seq x y z
N MET A 1 69.95 40.94 -5.74
CA MET A 1 69.08 39.76 -6.01
C MET A 1 67.89 40.24 -6.81
N ASN A 2 67.65 39.67 -7.98
CA ASN A 2 66.58 40.10 -8.89
C ASN A 2 65.20 39.78 -8.27
N ASN A 3 64.32 40.78 -8.14
CA ASN A 3 62.96 40.65 -7.59
C ASN A 3 62.15 39.52 -8.27
N THR A 4 62.42 39.27 -9.55
CA THR A 4 61.85 38.19 -10.35
C THR A 4 62.17 36.77 -9.82
N GLU A 5 63.33 36.55 -9.21
CA GLU A 5 63.70 35.26 -8.62
C GLU A 5 62.97 34.99 -7.29
N GLN A 6 62.80 36.03 -6.46
CA GLN A 6 62.04 35.93 -5.21
C GLN A 6 60.55 35.63 -5.48
N ILE A 7 59.97 36.24 -6.51
CA ILE A 7 58.60 35.97 -6.95
C ILE A 7 58.47 34.54 -7.49
N LYS A 8 59.42 34.05 -8.30
CA LYS A 8 59.43 32.65 -8.77
C LYS A 8 59.48 31.64 -7.62
N LYS A 9 60.25 31.91 -6.56
CA LYS A 9 60.30 31.05 -5.37
C LYS A 9 59.00 31.07 -4.56
N SER A 10 58.32 32.22 -4.45
CA SER A 10 57.05 32.34 -3.72
C SER A 10 55.84 31.72 -4.45
N LEU A 11 55.87 31.71 -5.80
CA LEU A 11 54.82 31.14 -6.64
C LEU A 11 54.55 29.66 -6.35
N LYS A 12 55.60 28.83 -6.18
CA LYS A 12 55.44 27.39 -5.85
C LYS A 12 54.66 27.18 -4.55
N LYS A 13 54.86 28.03 -3.54
CA LYS A 13 54.16 27.93 -2.25
C LYS A 13 52.68 28.29 -2.41
N ARG A 14 52.39 29.35 -3.17
CA ARG A 14 51.01 29.80 -3.43
C ARG A 14 50.21 28.78 -4.23
N TYR A 15 50.79 28.22 -5.30
CA TYR A 15 50.13 27.19 -6.10
C TYR A 15 49.80 25.92 -5.30
N ARG A 16 50.63 25.55 -4.31
CA ARG A 16 50.34 24.41 -3.42
C ARG A 16 49.17 24.70 -2.48
N GLN A 17 49.10 25.91 -1.93
CA GLN A 17 47.99 26.33 -1.07
C GLN A 17 46.68 26.43 -1.85
N GLU A 18 46.72 26.97 -3.07
CA GLU A 18 45.57 27.05 -3.98
C GLU A 18 45.04 25.66 -4.36
N LYS A 19 45.94 24.71 -4.70
CA LYS A 19 45.54 23.32 -4.97
C LYS A 19 44.88 22.64 -3.77
N ARG A 20 45.41 22.85 -2.56
CA ARG A 20 44.84 22.29 -1.33
C ARG A 20 43.46 22.90 -1.04
N PHE A 21 43.33 24.21 -1.18
CA PHE A 21 42.04 24.88 -1.01
C PHE A 21 41.00 24.37 -2.01
N ARG A 22 41.36 24.28 -3.30
CA ARG A 22 40.47 23.74 -4.35
C ARG A 22 40.12 22.28 -4.13
N LEU A 23 41.05 21.46 -3.64
CA LEU A 23 40.77 20.06 -3.30
C LEU A 23 39.82 19.96 -2.11
N LEU A 24 40.05 20.73 -1.04
CA LEU A 24 39.20 20.74 0.15
C LEU A 24 37.78 21.23 -0.16
N SER A 25 37.64 22.28 -0.98
CA SER A 25 36.32 22.77 -1.40
C SER A 25 35.60 21.78 -2.31
N LEU A 26 36.31 21.14 -3.25
CA LEU A 26 35.75 20.07 -4.09
C LEU A 26 35.28 18.88 -3.23
N LEU A 27 36.11 18.43 -2.28
CA LEU A 27 35.74 17.36 -1.36
C LEU A 27 34.53 17.75 -0.51
N ALA A 28 34.46 18.98 0.01
CA ALA A 28 33.31 19.44 0.77
C ALA A 28 32.00 19.40 -0.05
N VAL A 29 32.05 19.86 -1.31
CA VAL A 29 30.90 19.80 -2.23
C VAL A 29 30.51 18.35 -2.52
N LEU A 30 31.48 17.49 -2.84
CA LEU A 30 31.21 16.07 -3.12
C LEU A 30 30.62 15.35 -1.91
N THR A 31 31.13 15.62 -0.70
CA THR A 31 30.57 15.06 0.53
C THR A 31 29.14 15.54 0.75
N GLY A 32 28.84 16.81 0.47
CA GLY A 32 27.48 17.35 0.53
C GLY A 32 26.54 16.63 -0.43
N PHE A 33 26.94 16.45 -1.69
CA PHE A 33 26.17 15.68 -2.68
C PHE A 33 26.02 14.21 -2.29
N ALA A 34 27.06 13.58 -1.75
CA ALA A 34 27.00 12.20 -1.29
C ALA A 34 26.00 12.04 -0.15
N CYS A 35 25.98 12.97 0.82
CA CYS A 35 25.00 12.97 1.90
C CYS A 35 23.57 13.12 1.37
N LEU A 36 23.33 14.08 0.46
CA LEU A 36 22.03 14.25 -0.18
C LEU A 36 21.58 12.99 -0.92
N PHE A 37 22.49 12.36 -1.68
CA PHE A 37 22.21 11.13 -2.42
C PHE A 37 21.86 9.98 -1.47
N ILE A 38 22.60 9.80 -0.38
CA ILE A 38 22.32 8.78 0.64
C ILE A 38 20.93 8.98 1.25
N LEU A 39 20.58 10.22 1.63
CA LEU A 39 19.27 10.52 2.19
C LEU A 39 18.14 10.24 1.18
N LEU A 40 18.35 10.56 -0.09
CA LEU A 40 17.37 10.31 -1.14
C LEU A 40 17.16 8.80 -1.36
N VAL A 41 18.24 8.02 -1.44
CA VAL A 41 18.17 6.56 -1.57
C VAL A 41 17.48 5.94 -0.35
N ASP A 42 17.85 6.36 0.86
CA ASP A 42 17.23 5.88 2.11
C ASP A 42 15.72 6.18 2.13
N MET A 43 15.33 7.38 1.71
CA MET A 43 13.91 7.76 1.59
C MET A 43 13.15 6.88 0.58
N ILE A 44 13.73 6.60 -0.59
CA ILE A 44 13.10 5.73 -1.61
C ILE A 44 12.91 4.31 -1.06
N ILE A 45 13.93 3.75 -0.41
CA ILE A 45 13.87 2.39 0.15
C ILE A 45 12.77 2.32 1.21
N LYS A 46 12.72 3.28 2.13
CA LYS A 46 11.70 3.34 3.19
C LYS A 46 10.30 3.60 2.67
N ALA A 47 10.15 4.32 1.55
CA ALA A 47 8.87 4.55 0.91
C ALA A 47 8.38 3.35 0.08
N SER A 48 9.28 2.46 -0.36
CA SER A 48 8.95 1.34 -1.25
C SER A 48 7.76 0.47 -0.81
N PRO A 49 7.56 0.15 0.49
CA PRO A 49 6.44 -0.68 0.93
C PRO A 49 5.06 -0.03 0.73
N ALA A 50 4.99 1.30 0.55
CA ALA A 50 3.75 2.01 0.27
C ALA A 50 3.22 1.73 -1.15
N PHE A 51 4.10 1.34 -2.08
CA PHE A 51 3.71 0.97 -3.45
C PHE A 51 3.29 -0.50 -3.60
N ILE A 52 3.36 -1.27 -2.52
CA ILE A 52 2.89 -2.66 -2.48
C ILE A 52 1.61 -2.67 -1.64
N GLN A 53 0.67 -3.56 -1.93
CA GLN A 53 -0.52 -3.81 -1.13
C GLN A 53 -0.75 -5.30 -1.03
N THR A 54 -1.30 -5.74 0.10
CA THR A 54 -1.67 -7.14 0.30
C THR A 54 -3.15 -7.32 -0.01
N GLU A 55 -3.45 -8.27 -0.89
CA GLU A 55 -4.80 -8.70 -1.22
C GLU A 55 -5.04 -10.11 -0.66
N VAL A 56 -6.29 -10.40 -0.31
CA VAL A 56 -6.75 -11.72 0.09
C VAL A 56 -7.77 -12.26 -0.90
N LYS A 57 -7.64 -13.54 -1.24
CA LYS A 57 -8.52 -14.27 -2.14
C LYS A 57 -9.73 -14.82 -1.39
N LEU A 58 -10.90 -14.24 -1.66
CA LEU A 58 -12.17 -14.72 -1.15
C LEU A 58 -13.05 -15.23 -2.30
N ASP A 59 -13.70 -16.38 -2.07
CA ASP A 59 -14.67 -16.94 -3.00
C ASP A 59 -16.03 -16.28 -2.71
N ILE A 60 -16.45 -15.37 -3.60
CA ILE A 60 -17.64 -14.55 -3.41
C ILE A 60 -18.78 -15.08 -4.26
N TYR A 61 -19.87 -15.47 -3.60
CA TYR A 61 -21.12 -15.82 -4.25
C TYR A 61 -22.00 -14.57 -4.40
N PHE A 62 -22.25 -14.11 -5.63
CA PHE A 62 -23.11 -12.97 -5.91
C PHE A 62 -24.59 -13.36 -5.84
N SER A 63 -25.08 -13.62 -4.63
CA SER A 63 -26.46 -14.04 -4.39
C SER A 63 -27.48 -12.93 -4.78
N PRO A 64 -28.38 -13.18 -5.75
CA PRO A 64 -29.42 -12.22 -6.12
C PRO A 64 -30.34 -11.89 -4.93
N GLU A 65 -30.70 -12.91 -4.14
CA GLU A 65 -31.57 -12.79 -2.97
C GLU A 65 -30.96 -11.89 -1.89
N LYS A 66 -29.65 -12.01 -1.61
CA LYS A 66 -29.00 -11.17 -0.60
C LYS A 66 -28.76 -9.75 -1.06
N LEU A 67 -28.50 -9.58 -2.35
CA LEU A 67 -28.33 -8.26 -2.93
C LEU A 67 -29.68 -7.54 -3.08
N ASN A 68 -30.80 -8.26 -3.08
CA ASN A 68 -32.14 -7.77 -3.45
C ASN A 68 -32.15 -7.17 -4.86
N ILE A 69 -31.45 -7.83 -5.79
CA ILE A 69 -31.28 -7.36 -7.15
C ILE A 69 -31.77 -8.43 -8.14
N SER A 70 -32.47 -8.02 -9.21
CA SER A 70 -32.89 -8.87 -10.33
C SER A 70 -31.83 -8.88 -11.45
N ALA A 71 -31.92 -9.78 -12.43
CA ALA A 71 -30.93 -9.86 -13.51
C ALA A 71 -30.81 -8.59 -14.37
N ASN A 72 -31.87 -7.76 -14.42
CA ASN A 72 -31.90 -6.47 -15.13
C ASN A 72 -31.96 -5.34 -14.10
N PHE A 73 -30.83 -5.05 -13.47
CA PHE A 73 -30.77 -4.09 -12.39
C PHE A 73 -30.32 -2.71 -12.83
N ASP A 74 -30.95 -1.69 -12.26
CA ASP A 74 -30.58 -0.30 -12.48
C ASP A 74 -29.46 0.12 -11.52
N LEU A 75 -28.80 1.24 -11.85
CA LEU A 75 -27.74 1.84 -11.03
C LEU A 75 -28.19 2.09 -9.58
N GLU A 76 -29.44 2.47 -9.37
CA GLU A 76 -30.00 2.71 -8.03
C GLU A 76 -30.15 1.43 -7.21
N ALA A 77 -30.54 0.33 -7.85
CA ALA A 77 -30.61 -0.98 -7.19
C ALA A 77 -29.21 -1.44 -6.78
N LEU A 78 -28.21 -1.19 -7.62
CA LEU A 78 -26.81 -1.52 -7.35
C LEU A 78 -26.24 -0.71 -6.16
N GLN A 79 -26.58 0.56 -6.04
CA GLN A 79 -26.10 1.40 -4.93
C GLN A 79 -26.67 0.98 -3.57
N ASN A 80 -27.92 0.48 -3.55
CA ASN A 80 -28.60 0.06 -2.32
C ASN A 80 -28.31 -1.40 -1.91
N ALA A 81 -27.56 -2.12 -2.74
CA ALA A 81 -27.33 -3.55 -2.54
C ALA A 81 -26.29 -3.85 -1.45
N ASN A 82 -26.50 -4.96 -0.74
CA ASN A 82 -25.69 -5.32 0.43
C ASN A 82 -24.44 -6.15 0.07
N PHE A 83 -23.45 -5.53 -0.57
CA PHE A 83 -22.17 -6.17 -0.90
C PHE A 83 -21.38 -6.61 0.33
N ARG A 84 -21.46 -5.83 1.41
CA ARG A 84 -20.88 -6.22 2.71
C ARG A 84 -21.38 -7.57 3.19
N GLY A 85 -22.67 -7.85 2.96
CA GLY A 85 -23.32 -9.09 3.31
C GLY A 85 -22.73 -10.31 2.60
N LEU A 86 -22.24 -10.13 1.37
CA LEU A 86 -21.59 -11.18 0.58
C LEU A 86 -20.21 -11.51 1.14
N ILE A 87 -19.40 -10.50 1.44
CA ILE A 87 -18.07 -10.68 2.06
C ILE A 87 -18.23 -11.39 3.41
N LYS A 88 -19.16 -10.91 4.24
CA LYS A 88 -19.46 -11.53 5.54
C LYS A 88 -19.89 -12.98 5.42
N GLN A 89 -20.64 -13.33 4.37
CA GLN A 89 -21.02 -14.72 4.12
C GLN A 89 -19.81 -15.58 3.75
N SER A 90 -18.97 -15.10 2.83
CA SER A 90 -17.77 -15.81 2.40
C SER A 90 -16.82 -16.07 3.57
N LEU A 91 -16.58 -15.05 4.40
CA LEU A 91 -15.78 -15.18 5.62
C LEU A 91 -16.39 -16.17 6.62
N HIS A 92 -17.72 -16.21 6.78
CA HIS A 92 -18.36 -17.17 7.68
C HIS A 92 -18.31 -18.61 7.14
N GLN A 93 -18.30 -18.79 5.81
CA GLN A 93 -18.11 -20.10 5.19
C GLN A 93 -16.67 -20.61 5.38
N LEU A 94 -15.67 -19.72 5.29
CA LEU A 94 -14.27 -20.05 5.56
C LEU A 94 -14.02 -20.33 7.05
N PHE A 95 -14.67 -19.56 7.94
CA PHE A 95 -14.48 -19.66 9.40
C PHE A 95 -15.78 -20.03 10.13
N PRO A 96 -16.32 -21.25 9.95
CA PRO A 96 -17.60 -21.67 10.56
C PRO A 96 -17.54 -21.79 12.09
N THR A 97 -16.33 -21.84 12.66
CA THR A 97 -16.07 -21.86 14.10
C THR A 97 -16.30 -20.50 14.77
N VAL A 98 -16.27 -19.40 14.02
CA VAL A 98 -16.41 -18.03 14.52
C VAL A 98 -17.88 -17.68 14.74
N ARG A 99 -18.38 -17.89 15.97
CA ARG A 99 -19.81 -17.72 16.30
C ARG A 99 -20.15 -16.39 16.98
N LYS A 100 -19.28 -15.87 17.84
CA LYS A 100 -19.53 -14.66 18.65
C LYS A 100 -19.62 -13.42 17.77
N ARG A 101 -20.48 -12.46 18.15
CA ARG A 101 -20.70 -11.22 17.39
C ARG A 101 -19.45 -10.33 17.35
N SER A 102 -18.70 -10.27 18.45
CA SER A 102 -17.40 -9.57 18.53
C SER A 102 -16.43 -10.10 17.49
N ASP A 103 -16.30 -11.41 17.43
CA ASP A 103 -15.30 -12.10 16.63
C ASP A 103 -15.66 -12.00 15.15
N LYS A 104 -16.95 -12.11 14.81
CA LYS A 104 -17.44 -11.83 13.45
C LYS A 104 -17.11 -10.40 12.98
N ARG A 105 -17.16 -9.42 13.89
CA ARG A 105 -16.78 -8.03 13.57
C ARG A 105 -15.28 -7.91 13.39
N ALA A 106 -14.48 -8.57 14.24
CA ALA A 106 -13.02 -8.59 14.12
C ALA A 106 -12.57 -9.30 12.83
N LEU A 107 -13.24 -10.38 12.43
CA LEU A 107 -12.97 -11.09 11.19
C LEU A 107 -13.27 -10.23 9.96
N MET A 108 -14.37 -9.48 9.98
CA MET A 108 -14.69 -8.54 8.90
C MET A 108 -13.65 -7.42 8.78
N ARG A 109 -13.01 -7.01 9.89
CA ARG A 109 -11.93 -6.00 9.88
C ARG A 109 -10.61 -6.53 9.30
N LEU A 110 -10.52 -7.78 8.89
CA LEU A 110 -9.36 -8.21 8.12
C LEU A 110 -9.38 -7.69 6.68
N ILE A 111 -10.57 -7.33 6.19
CA ILE A 111 -10.82 -6.88 4.83
C ILE A 111 -11.02 -5.37 4.85
N SER A 112 -10.40 -4.67 3.91
CA SER A 112 -10.60 -3.24 3.74
C SER A 112 -12.08 -2.93 3.46
N VAL A 113 -12.51 -1.75 3.91
CA VAL A 113 -13.85 -1.23 3.62
C VAL A 113 -14.09 -1.04 2.12
N ASP A 114 -13.03 -0.89 1.32
CA ASP A 114 -13.12 -0.76 -0.15
C ASP A 114 -13.67 -2.01 -0.85
N ALA A 115 -13.54 -3.18 -0.22
CA ALA A 115 -13.99 -4.43 -0.80
C ALA A 115 -15.47 -4.39 -1.23
N GLU A 116 -16.31 -3.65 -0.51
CA GLU A 116 -17.72 -3.46 -0.88
C GLU A 116 -17.88 -2.75 -2.23
N TYR A 117 -17.15 -1.65 -2.44
CA TYR A 117 -17.13 -0.90 -3.69
C TYR A 117 -16.51 -1.72 -4.81
N ARG A 118 -15.43 -2.46 -4.52
CA ARG A 118 -14.78 -3.35 -5.49
C ARG A 118 -15.73 -4.41 -6.03
N LEU A 119 -16.53 -5.04 -5.16
CA LEU A 119 -17.52 -6.02 -5.58
C LEU A 119 -18.64 -5.39 -6.40
N ARG A 120 -19.11 -4.20 -5.99
CA ARG A 120 -20.12 -3.44 -6.72
C ARG A 120 -19.68 -3.11 -8.13
N ASP A 121 -18.51 -2.50 -8.26
CA ASP A 121 -17.98 -2.04 -9.54
C ASP A 121 -17.68 -3.22 -10.47
N LYS A 122 -17.25 -4.36 -9.90
CA LYS A 122 -17.07 -5.61 -10.65
C LYS A 122 -18.40 -6.16 -11.17
N LEU A 123 -19.44 -6.20 -10.35
CA LEU A 123 -20.79 -6.63 -10.79
C LEU A 123 -21.38 -5.66 -11.81
N GLN A 124 -21.10 -4.36 -11.70
CA GLN A 124 -21.52 -3.36 -12.68
C GLN A 124 -20.86 -3.59 -14.05
N ALA A 125 -19.56 -3.86 -14.05
CA ALA A 125 -18.81 -4.14 -15.27
C ALA A 125 -19.20 -5.49 -15.90
N GLU A 126 -19.52 -6.48 -15.07
CA GLU A 126 -19.86 -7.84 -15.49
C GLU A 126 -21.17 -8.32 -14.80
N PRO A 127 -22.35 -7.91 -15.30
CA PRO A 127 -23.64 -8.28 -14.69
C PRO A 127 -23.91 -9.79 -14.65
N GLN A 128 -23.27 -10.54 -15.54
CA GLN A 128 -23.35 -12.00 -15.65
C GLN A 128 -22.83 -12.75 -14.41
N LEU A 129 -22.04 -12.09 -13.55
CA LEU A 129 -21.55 -12.70 -12.31
C LEU A 129 -22.68 -12.94 -11.30
N LEU A 130 -23.85 -12.31 -11.49
CA LEU A 130 -25.00 -12.47 -10.61
C LEU A 130 -25.45 -13.94 -10.58
N GLY A 131 -25.47 -14.54 -9.40
CA GLY A 131 -25.77 -15.95 -9.20
C GLY A 131 -24.56 -16.90 -9.34
N GLU A 132 -23.35 -16.37 -9.53
CA GLU A 132 -22.13 -17.17 -9.63
C GLU A 132 -21.23 -17.01 -8.39
N THR A 133 -20.38 -18.02 -8.16
CA THR A 133 -19.30 -17.96 -7.16
C THR A 133 -17.99 -17.72 -7.88
N VAL A 134 -17.33 -16.60 -7.58
CA VAL A 134 -16.11 -16.18 -8.28
C VAL A 134 -15.02 -15.87 -7.25
N PRO A 135 -13.78 -16.37 -7.45
CA PRO A 135 -12.64 -15.96 -6.64
C PRO A 135 -12.29 -14.50 -6.92
N ILE A 136 -12.26 -13.68 -5.88
CA ILE A 136 -11.93 -12.26 -5.98
C ILE A 136 -10.82 -11.94 -4.99
N TRP A 137 -9.81 -11.24 -5.50
CA TRP A 137 -8.78 -10.61 -4.69
C TRP A 137 -9.31 -9.28 -4.15
N LEU A 138 -9.33 -9.17 -2.83
CA LEU A 138 -9.83 -8.01 -2.11
C LEU A 138 -8.72 -7.45 -1.23
N LEU A 139 -8.63 -6.12 -1.14
CA LEU A 139 -7.63 -5.45 -0.32
C LEU A 139 -7.85 -5.78 1.16
N VAL A 140 -6.77 -6.05 1.88
CA VAL A 140 -6.82 -6.22 3.34
C VAL A 140 -6.79 -4.86 4.05
N ASP A 141 -7.22 -4.84 5.30
CA ASP A 141 -7.17 -3.67 6.18
C ASP A 141 -5.73 -3.21 6.48
N ASP A 142 -5.51 -1.92 6.77
CA ASP A 142 -4.17 -1.33 6.96
C ASP A 142 -3.34 -2.02 8.06
N ASP A 143 -3.99 -2.40 9.16
CA ASP A 143 -3.34 -3.11 10.26
C ASP A 143 -2.88 -4.50 9.85
N VAL A 144 -3.64 -5.19 9.00
CA VAL A 144 -3.31 -6.51 8.47
C VAL A 144 -2.19 -6.42 7.43
N ASP A 145 -2.27 -5.45 6.52
CA ASP A 145 -1.24 -5.22 5.51
C ASP A 145 0.11 -4.88 6.16
N THR A 146 0.09 -4.00 7.17
CA THR A 146 1.26 -3.66 7.97
C THR A 146 1.84 -4.89 8.68
N TYR A 147 0.97 -5.73 9.26
CA TYR A 147 1.38 -6.97 9.92
C TYR A 147 2.06 -7.95 8.97
N LEU A 148 1.50 -8.15 7.77
CA LEU A 148 2.08 -9.05 6.78
C LEU A 148 3.39 -8.52 6.18
N LYS A 149 3.50 -7.21 5.93
CA LYS A 149 4.71 -6.58 5.37
C LYS A 149 5.86 -6.46 6.38
N SER A 150 5.55 -6.38 7.66
CA SER A 150 6.54 -6.21 8.73
C SER A 150 7.11 -7.50 9.27
N ASP A 151 6.94 -8.62 8.56
CA ASP A 151 7.29 -9.94 9.07
C ASP A 151 6.67 -10.21 10.45
N LYS A 152 5.39 -9.84 10.60
CA LYS A 152 4.55 -10.10 11.79
C LYS A 152 4.97 -9.35 13.05
N GLN A 153 5.70 -8.23 12.92
CA GLN A 153 6.22 -7.45 14.05
C GLN A 153 5.37 -6.22 14.40
N PHE A 154 4.72 -5.59 13.41
CA PHE A 154 3.96 -4.35 13.56
C PHE A 154 2.50 -4.52 13.11
N GLY A 155 1.62 -3.58 13.44
CA GLY A 155 0.19 -3.64 13.09
C GLY A 155 -0.71 -3.98 14.29
N ARG A 156 -1.90 -3.37 14.36
CA ARG A 156 -2.82 -3.50 15.51
C ARG A 156 -3.77 -4.69 15.34
N VAL A 157 -3.21 -5.89 15.23
CA VAL A 157 -3.97 -7.13 15.09
C VAL A 157 -4.09 -7.89 16.42
N SER A 158 -5.29 -8.41 16.73
CA SER A 158 -5.52 -9.23 17.92
C SER A 158 -5.00 -10.67 17.77
N GLN A 159 -4.88 -11.41 18.87
CA GLN A 159 -4.45 -12.81 18.83
C GLN A 159 -5.39 -13.70 17.99
N GLU A 160 -6.69 -13.44 18.04
CA GLU A 160 -7.68 -14.13 17.20
C GLU A 160 -7.51 -13.79 15.72
N GLN A 161 -7.24 -12.51 15.41
CA GLN A 161 -6.97 -12.09 14.04
C GLN A 161 -5.70 -12.73 13.48
N ILE A 162 -4.64 -12.82 14.30
CA ILE A 162 -3.40 -13.53 13.92
C ILE A 162 -3.68 -14.99 13.58
N ALA A 163 -4.55 -15.68 14.32
CA ALA A 163 -4.92 -17.06 14.03
C ALA A 163 -5.61 -17.19 12.67
N TRP A 164 -6.58 -16.31 12.37
CA TRP A 164 -7.27 -16.30 11.07
C TRP A 164 -6.35 -15.92 9.91
N ILE A 165 -5.45 -14.95 10.11
CA ILE A 165 -4.44 -14.56 9.12
C ILE A 165 -3.52 -15.75 8.83
N THR A 166 -3.04 -16.43 9.87
CA THR A 166 -2.18 -17.61 9.72
C THR A 166 -2.89 -18.73 8.94
N GLU A 167 -4.18 -18.95 9.20
CA GLU A 167 -4.98 -19.93 8.46
C GLU A 167 -5.14 -19.55 6.98
N LEU A 168 -5.37 -18.27 6.66
CA LEU A 168 -5.44 -17.79 5.28
C LEU A 168 -4.09 -17.89 4.55
N GLU A 169 -2.99 -17.63 5.26
CA GLU A 169 -1.63 -17.75 4.74
C GLU A 169 -1.29 -19.21 4.42
N GLN A 170 -1.65 -20.16 5.30
CA GLN A 170 -1.50 -21.60 5.06
C GLN A 170 -2.30 -22.11 3.85
N GLN A 171 -3.35 -21.39 3.45
CA GLN A 171 -4.18 -21.70 2.29
C GLN A 171 -3.72 -20.95 1.02
N ASP A 172 -2.57 -20.27 1.05
CA ASP A 172 -2.04 -19.45 -0.06
C ASP A 172 -3.05 -18.40 -0.57
N ARG A 173 -3.85 -17.83 0.36
CA ARG A 173 -4.89 -16.85 0.01
C ARG A 173 -4.42 -15.41 0.03
N PHE A 174 -3.17 -15.12 0.41
CA PHE A 174 -2.62 -13.77 0.35
C PHE A 174 -1.71 -13.58 -0.85
N GLN A 175 -1.75 -12.39 -1.44
CA GLN A 175 -0.83 -11.99 -2.50
C GLN A 175 -0.48 -10.53 -2.35
N GLN A 176 0.82 -10.21 -2.48
CA GLN A 176 1.29 -8.84 -2.58
C GLN A 176 1.29 -8.37 -4.03
N ARG A 177 0.76 -7.19 -4.28
CA ARG A 177 0.66 -6.58 -5.62
C ARG A 177 1.07 -5.13 -5.60
N PHE A 178 1.50 -4.62 -6.75
CA PHE A 178 1.84 -3.22 -6.90
C PHE A 178 0.58 -2.35 -6.91
N ASN A 179 0.56 -1.33 -6.06
CA ASN A 179 -0.54 -0.40 -5.86
C ASN A 179 -0.49 0.72 -6.91
N TYR A 180 -1.00 0.44 -8.11
CA TYR A 180 -1.20 1.49 -9.13
C TYR A 180 -2.28 2.51 -8.74
N TRP A 181 -3.19 2.13 -7.85
CA TRP A 181 -4.30 2.96 -7.38
C TRP A 181 -3.79 4.21 -6.65
N PHE A 182 -2.70 4.08 -5.91
CA PHE A 182 -1.99 5.19 -5.23
C PHE A 182 -1.75 6.43 -6.10
N PHE A 183 -1.47 6.24 -7.39
CA PHE A 183 -1.18 7.33 -8.33
C PHE A 183 -2.44 7.90 -9.00
N GLN A 184 -3.59 7.24 -8.85
CA GLN A 184 -4.85 7.59 -9.51
C GLN A 184 -5.89 8.17 -8.54
N THR A 185 -5.67 8.09 -7.23
CA THR A 185 -6.60 8.58 -6.21
C THR A 185 -6.05 9.70 -5.34
N GLY A 186 -6.98 10.43 -4.71
CA GLY A 186 -6.71 11.48 -3.73
C GLY A 186 -6.52 10.95 -2.32
N ASP A 187 -6.59 11.84 -1.34
CA ASP A 187 -6.47 11.49 0.08
C ASP A 187 -7.66 10.65 0.58
N SER A 188 -7.38 9.78 1.54
CA SER A 188 -8.37 8.94 2.21
C SER A 188 -8.13 8.96 3.71
N ARG A 189 -9.19 8.69 4.48
CA ARG A 189 -9.11 8.46 5.93
C ARG A 189 -8.55 7.08 6.27
N GLU A 190 -8.64 6.15 5.33
CA GLU A 190 -8.13 4.78 5.44
C GLU A 190 -6.76 4.72 4.74
N PRO A 191 -5.66 4.40 5.46
CA PRO A 191 -4.31 4.45 4.92
C PRO A 191 -4.10 3.57 3.69
N GLU A 192 -4.79 2.44 3.60
CA GLU A 192 -4.68 1.51 2.47
C GLU A 192 -5.32 2.04 1.18
N LEU A 193 -6.18 3.07 1.26
CA LEU A 193 -6.85 3.68 0.12
C LEU A 193 -6.29 5.05 -0.27
N ALA A 194 -5.41 5.61 0.56
CA ALA A 194 -4.85 6.93 0.33
C ALA A 194 -3.96 6.94 -0.94
N GLY A 195 -4.11 8.00 -1.75
CA GLY A 195 -3.30 8.26 -2.93
C GLY A 195 -2.74 9.68 -2.95
N ILE A 196 -1.92 9.97 -3.96
CA ILE A 196 -1.18 11.24 -4.08
C ILE A 196 -1.76 12.20 -5.12
N LEU A 197 -2.76 11.80 -5.90
CA LEU A 197 -3.24 12.58 -7.03
C LEU A 197 -3.73 13.97 -6.61
N GLY A 198 -4.41 14.07 -5.47
CA GLY A 198 -4.86 15.34 -4.91
C GLY A 198 -3.70 16.30 -4.57
N ALA A 199 -2.61 15.77 -4.01
CA ALA A 199 -1.41 16.56 -3.72
C ALA A 199 -0.67 17.00 -5.00
N VAL A 200 -0.72 16.18 -6.06
CA VAL A 200 -0.10 16.48 -7.36
C VAL A 200 -0.90 17.52 -8.14
N MET A 201 -2.23 17.44 -8.12
CA MET A 201 -3.11 18.38 -8.84
C MET A 201 -3.24 19.74 -8.14
N GLY A 202 -2.94 19.81 -6.84
CA GLY A 202 -3.14 21.02 -6.03
C GLY A 202 -4.58 21.13 -5.53
N SER A 203 -4.76 21.84 -4.42
CA SER A 203 -6.07 22.14 -3.81
C SER A 203 -6.79 23.26 -4.53
#